data_AF-A0A2K6K7K6-F1
#
_entry.id   AF-A0A2K6K7K6-F1
#
_cell.length_a   1.000
_cell.length_b   1.000
_cell.length_c   1.000
_cell.angle_alpha   90.00
_cell.angle_beta   90.00
_cell.angle_gamma   90.00
#
_symmetry.space_group_name_H-M   'P 1'
#
loop_
_entity.id
_entity.type
_entity.pdbx_description
1 polymer ?
#
loop_
_entity_poly.entity_id
_entity_poly.type
_entity_poly.pdbx_seq_one_letter_code
_entity_poly.pdbx_strand_id
1 'polypeptide(L)'
;MPWVEPEPGPSPEQKPKLTKQDSATGPEWYQKSEESESEGNQPPLESLASPRPPETPGPPALERDDAPLPEGDDASPRPSVLDDAPLPEEETPEPRAICRHRHRCHTDCLEAPLSRAFQWLGWQVGAHPWIFLLAPLMLTAALGTGFLYLPEEEEEDLEKQYTPVGGPAKAERRFVQGHFTTNDSYRFSASRRSTEANFASLLVVSYSDSLLDPATFAEVSKLDGAVQDLRVARENGSQIQYQQVCARYRALCVRPNPLLYAWQVDKTLNLSSISFPIYNHGGHPLYLTGFFGGRILGGSLGMGHLLLRAKAMRLLYYLKTEDPEDSVQSKQWLTHFLEQFTNITNTLALKKIEVVHFTSLSRQLEFQATSMTVIPVFHLAYVLIILFAVTSCFRFDCIRNKMCVAAFGVISAFLAVVSGFGLLLHIGVPFVIIVANSPFLILGVGVDDMFIMISAWHKTSLADDIPERMSNVYSKVAVSITITTITNILAFYTGVMSSFRQQMFLPQRKRK
;
A
#
# COMPACT_ATOMS: atom_id res chain seq x y z
N MET A 1 -50.75 56.05 -30.29
CA MET A 1 -51.49 55.64 -31.52
C MET A 1 -51.82 56.89 -32.34
N PRO A 2 -52.00 56.78 -33.68
CA PRO A 2 -51.71 55.63 -34.55
C PRO A 2 -50.83 55.97 -35.80
N TRP A 3 -51.38 56.09 -37.02
CA TRP A 3 -51.18 55.17 -38.17
C TRP A 3 -50.11 55.81 -39.10
N VAL A 4 -49.26 55.18 -39.94
CA VAL A 4 -49.25 53.95 -40.78
C VAL A 4 -50.17 53.97 -42.02
N GLU A 5 -49.59 53.71 -43.19
CA GLU A 5 -50.24 53.66 -44.53
C GLU A 5 -49.54 52.59 -45.42
N PRO A 6 -50.04 52.20 -46.63
CA PRO A 6 -50.35 50.78 -46.87
C PRO A 6 -49.97 50.13 -48.24
N GLU A 7 -50.22 48.81 -48.38
CA GLU A 7 -50.70 48.08 -49.60
C GLU A 7 -49.83 48.07 -50.92
N PRO A 8 -50.18 47.35 -52.01
CA PRO A 8 -50.47 45.90 -52.11
C PRO A 8 -49.91 45.18 -53.40
N GLY A 9 -50.10 43.85 -53.51
CA GLY A 9 -50.55 43.22 -54.78
C GLY A 9 -49.80 41.97 -55.32
N PRO A 10 -50.44 41.05 -56.09
CA PRO A 10 -50.58 39.65 -55.65
C PRO A 10 -50.23 38.49 -56.64
N SER A 11 -49.93 37.28 -56.11
CA SER A 11 -50.13 35.87 -56.64
C SER A 11 -49.67 35.43 -58.07
N PRO A 12 -49.58 34.11 -58.39
CA PRO A 12 -49.14 32.91 -57.62
C PRO A 12 -48.22 31.92 -58.43
N GLU A 13 -47.94 30.73 -57.84
CA GLU A 13 -47.51 29.44 -58.45
C GLU A 13 -46.03 29.06 -58.82
N GLN A 14 -45.75 27.77 -58.52
CA GLN A 14 -44.76 26.79 -59.07
C GLN A 14 -43.21 26.92 -58.93
N LYS A 15 -42.59 25.76 -58.59
CA LYS A 15 -41.14 25.39 -58.56
C LYS A 15 -40.59 25.19 -59.99
N PRO A 16 -39.27 25.34 -60.31
CA PRO A 16 -38.21 24.42 -59.78
C PRO A 16 -36.71 24.89 -59.77
N LYS A 17 -35.82 24.05 -59.18
CA LYS A 17 -34.35 23.83 -59.40
C LYS A 17 -33.43 25.07 -59.64
N LEU A 18 -32.24 25.19 -59.02
CA LEU A 18 -30.99 24.46 -59.38
C LEU A 18 -29.76 24.95 -58.55
N THR A 19 -28.74 24.08 -58.33
CA THR A 19 -27.30 24.38 -58.06
C THR A 19 -26.85 25.23 -56.83
N LYS A 20 -25.60 25.18 -56.32
CA LYS A 20 -24.59 24.11 -56.04
C LYS A 20 -23.34 24.78 -55.42
N GLN A 21 -22.69 24.18 -54.40
CA GLN A 21 -21.31 24.51 -53.90
C GLN A 21 -21.10 25.94 -53.32
N ASP A 22 -20.17 26.24 -52.40
CA ASP A 22 -19.13 25.44 -51.71
C ASP A 22 -18.87 25.97 -50.27
N SER A 23 -18.23 25.13 -49.43
CA SER A 23 -17.34 25.45 -48.29
C SER A 23 -17.62 26.61 -47.31
N ALA A 24 -17.79 26.28 -46.02
CA ALA A 24 -16.99 26.83 -44.91
C ALA A 24 -17.16 25.96 -43.65
N THR A 25 -16.05 25.59 -42.99
CA THR A 25 -16.05 24.65 -41.86
C THR A 25 -15.41 25.29 -40.63
N GLY A 26 -16.08 25.25 -39.48
CA GLY A 26 -15.52 25.67 -38.19
C GLY A 26 -16.23 24.94 -37.04
N PRO A 27 -15.54 24.11 -36.24
CA PRO A 27 -16.16 23.41 -35.12
C PRO A 27 -16.28 24.33 -33.89
N GLU A 28 -17.51 24.57 -33.46
CA GLU A 28 -17.81 25.34 -32.25
C GLU A 28 -17.31 24.65 -30.97
N TRP A 29 -16.76 25.44 -30.05
CA TRP A 29 -16.38 24.99 -28.71
C TRP A 29 -17.48 25.38 -27.71
N TYR A 30 -18.35 24.43 -27.37
CA TYR A 30 -19.31 24.58 -26.28
C TYR A 30 -18.89 23.74 -25.07
N GLN A 31 -18.53 24.42 -23.98
CA GLN A 31 -18.48 23.81 -22.65
C GLN A 31 -18.95 24.83 -21.61
N LYS A 32 -20.25 24.83 -21.35
CA LYS A 32 -20.90 25.66 -20.34
C LYS A 32 -20.84 24.92 -19.00
N SER A 33 -19.97 25.38 -18.09
CA SER A 33 -20.05 25.07 -16.67
C SER A 33 -20.76 26.23 -15.98
N GLU A 34 -22.00 26.01 -15.54
CA GLU A 34 -22.69 26.95 -14.66
C GLU A 34 -22.19 26.77 -13.24
N GLU A 35 -21.62 27.84 -12.70
CA GLU A 35 -21.23 27.97 -11.30
C GLU A 35 -22.11 29.06 -10.71
N SER A 36 -23.13 28.65 -9.94
CA SER A 36 -24.14 29.54 -9.38
C SER A 36 -23.79 29.90 -7.94
N GLU A 37 -23.20 31.07 -7.75
CA GLU A 37 -23.21 31.75 -6.44
C GLU A 37 -24.62 32.28 -6.16
N SER A 38 -25.14 32.00 -4.96
CA SER A 38 -26.31 32.70 -4.42
C SER A 38 -26.22 32.76 -2.89
N GLU A 39 -25.86 33.93 -2.36
CA GLU A 39 -26.18 34.29 -0.97
C GLU A 39 -27.70 34.36 -0.79
N GLY A 40 -28.21 33.88 0.35
CA GLY A 40 -29.65 33.91 0.61
C GLY A 40 -30.09 33.21 1.90
N ASN A 41 -30.02 33.94 3.02
CA ASN A 41 -30.76 33.79 4.29
C ASN A 41 -31.49 32.46 4.62
N GLN A 42 -31.11 31.85 5.75
CA GLN A 42 -31.93 30.87 6.46
C GLN A 42 -33.10 31.52 7.21
N PRO A 43 -34.25 30.83 7.26
CA PRO A 43 -35.08 30.72 8.47
C PRO A 43 -35.24 29.26 8.93
N PRO A 44 -35.63 29.00 10.19
CA PRO A 44 -35.52 27.68 10.81
C PRO A 44 -36.82 26.87 10.83
N LEU A 45 -36.74 25.53 10.87
CA LEU A 45 -37.81 24.73 11.50
C LEU A 45 -37.35 23.34 12.02
N GLU A 46 -37.69 23.11 13.29
CA GLU A 46 -38.03 21.90 14.05
C GLU A 46 -37.35 20.53 13.85
N SER A 47 -37.15 19.92 15.02
CA SER A 47 -36.70 18.55 15.28
C SER A 47 -37.76 17.48 14.98
N LEU A 48 -37.32 16.31 14.49
CA LEU A 48 -37.99 15.04 14.74
C LEU A 48 -36.98 14.02 15.30
N ALA A 49 -37.36 13.31 16.38
CA ALA A 49 -36.47 12.43 17.14
C ALA A 49 -36.90 10.95 17.07
N SER A 50 -35.95 10.03 17.24
CA SER A 50 -36.19 8.65 17.74
C SER A 50 -34.87 7.96 18.18
N PRO A 51 -34.91 6.94 19.06
CA PRO A 51 -34.06 6.96 20.25
C PRO A 51 -32.94 5.90 20.32
N ARG A 52 -32.07 6.06 21.34
CA ARG A 52 -31.18 5.02 21.91
C ARG A 52 -31.43 4.92 23.43
N PRO A 53 -31.18 3.76 24.09
CA PRO A 53 -31.53 3.53 25.49
C PRO A 53 -30.50 4.10 26.49
N PRO A 54 -30.83 4.20 27.80
CA PRO A 54 -30.07 5.01 28.76
C PRO A 54 -29.04 4.22 29.60
N GLU A 55 -27.95 4.90 29.96
CA GLU A 55 -27.10 4.58 31.12
C GLU A 55 -27.05 5.80 32.07
N THR A 56 -27.00 5.55 33.37
CA THR A 56 -27.05 6.56 34.44
C THR A 56 -25.66 6.94 34.98
N PRO A 57 -25.49 8.12 35.62
CA PRO A 57 -24.20 8.83 35.66
C PRO A 57 -23.34 8.60 36.90
N GLY A 58 -22.03 8.87 36.77
CA GLY A 58 -21.10 9.10 37.87
C GLY A 58 -20.82 10.60 38.13
N PRO A 59 -20.46 11.03 39.36
CA PRO A 59 -20.12 12.42 39.69
C PRO A 59 -18.62 12.77 39.43
N PRO A 60 -18.23 14.06 39.49
CA PRO A 60 -17.06 14.59 38.77
C PRO A 60 -15.75 14.70 39.58
N ALA A 61 -14.69 15.09 38.85
CA ALA A 61 -13.28 15.13 39.23
C ALA A 61 -12.83 16.39 39.99
N LEU A 62 -11.60 16.32 40.54
CA LEU A 62 -10.73 17.49 40.76
C LEU A 62 -9.25 17.06 40.86
N GLU A 63 -8.38 17.72 40.09
CA GLU A 63 -6.91 17.62 40.18
C GLU A 63 -6.35 18.73 41.08
N ARG A 64 -5.30 18.45 41.89
CA ARG A 64 -3.98 19.14 41.82
C ARG A 64 -3.02 18.81 42.98
N ASP A 65 -1.78 18.56 42.57
CA ASP A 65 -0.49 19.10 43.04
C ASP A 65 -0.01 19.02 44.51
N ASP A 66 1.25 18.56 44.61
CA ASP A 66 2.36 18.93 45.50
C ASP A 66 2.42 18.53 47.01
N ALA A 67 3.61 18.03 47.36
CA ALA A 67 4.19 17.83 48.71
C ALA A 67 5.08 19.08 49.08
N PRO A 68 5.74 19.24 50.26
CA PRO A 68 6.22 18.21 51.21
C PRO A 68 6.28 18.54 52.74
N LEU A 69 6.64 17.52 53.55
CA LEU A 69 7.43 17.53 54.83
C LEU A 69 6.96 18.36 56.06
N PRO A 70 7.24 17.90 57.32
CA PRO A 70 8.56 18.04 57.97
C PRO A 70 9.04 16.87 58.87
N GLU A 71 10.18 17.08 59.53
CA GLU A 71 11.07 16.15 60.27
C GLU A 71 10.66 15.82 61.73
N GLY A 72 11.37 14.87 62.36
CA GLY A 72 11.39 14.65 63.82
C GLY A 72 12.02 13.31 64.25
N ASP A 73 13.20 13.35 64.86
CA ASP A 73 14.04 12.18 65.25
C ASP A 73 13.53 11.37 66.47
N ASP A 74 13.96 10.10 66.61
CA ASP A 74 14.91 9.73 67.69
C ASP A 74 15.55 8.31 67.55
N ALA A 75 16.57 8.04 68.37
CA ALA A 75 17.66 7.07 68.11
C ALA A 75 17.43 5.55 68.36
N SER A 76 18.31 4.72 67.78
CA SER A 76 18.52 3.28 68.07
C SER A 76 19.60 3.06 69.15
N PRO A 77 19.76 1.85 69.77
CA PRO A 77 20.55 0.76 69.14
C PRO A 77 20.14 -0.70 69.46
N ARG A 78 20.75 -1.63 68.71
CA ARG A 78 20.74 -3.11 68.79
C ARG A 78 21.71 -3.65 69.88
N PRO A 79 21.68 -4.94 70.34
CA PRO A 79 22.22 -6.08 69.53
C PRO A 79 21.74 -7.54 69.82
N SER A 80 22.18 -8.48 68.95
CA SER A 80 22.46 -9.95 69.12
C SER A 80 21.51 -10.86 69.95
N VAL A 81 20.86 -11.91 69.41
CA VAL A 81 21.35 -13.21 68.83
C VAL A 81 21.97 -14.20 69.85
N LEU A 82 21.29 -15.33 70.17
CA LEU A 82 21.68 -16.73 69.87
C LEU A 82 20.73 -17.80 70.50
N ASP A 83 20.45 -18.87 69.73
CA ASP A 83 19.92 -20.25 69.94
C ASP A 83 19.35 -20.79 71.29
N ASP A 84 18.24 -21.56 71.23
CA ASP A 84 18.18 -23.03 71.54
C ASP A 84 16.74 -23.62 71.39
N ALA A 85 16.59 -24.96 71.35
CA ALA A 85 15.33 -25.73 71.13
C ALA A 85 15.17 -26.89 72.17
N PRO A 86 14.19 -27.84 72.12
CA PRO A 86 12.81 -27.89 71.58
C PRO A 86 11.71 -28.48 72.55
N LEU A 87 10.41 -28.20 72.29
CA LEU A 87 9.19 -29.01 72.66
C LEU A 87 8.84 -29.20 74.18
N PRO A 88 7.55 -29.35 74.60
CA PRO A 88 6.51 -30.22 74.01
C PRO A 88 5.09 -29.62 73.85
N GLU A 89 4.15 -30.50 73.44
CA GLU A 89 2.75 -30.26 73.10
C GLU A 89 1.83 -30.02 74.31
N GLU A 90 0.78 -29.21 74.15
CA GLU A 90 -0.47 -29.31 74.93
C GLU A 90 -1.68 -28.95 74.04
N GLU A 91 -2.84 -29.56 74.30
CA GLU A 91 -3.87 -29.80 73.28
C GLU A 91 -5.20 -29.03 73.50
N THR A 92 -5.86 -28.67 72.38
CA THR A 92 -7.31 -28.33 72.23
C THR A 92 -7.85 -26.96 72.73
N PRO A 93 -9.01 -26.47 72.22
CA PRO A 93 -9.85 -26.96 71.10
C PRO A 93 -10.07 -25.95 69.94
N GLU A 94 -10.48 -26.46 68.77
CA GLU A 94 -10.84 -25.65 67.58
C GLU A 94 -12.09 -24.76 67.75
N PRO A 95 -12.14 -23.58 67.11
CA PRO A 95 -13.38 -22.96 66.70
C PRO A 95 -13.93 -23.65 65.44
N ARG A 96 -15.10 -24.28 65.55
CA ARG A 96 -15.79 -24.96 64.42
C ARG A 96 -16.10 -24.01 63.25
N ALA A 97 -15.18 -23.91 62.29
CA ALA A 97 -15.45 -23.34 60.99
C ALA A 97 -16.21 -24.36 60.13
N ILE A 98 -17.51 -24.12 59.93
CA ILE A 98 -18.36 -24.97 59.10
C ILE A 98 -17.77 -25.06 57.69
N CYS A 99 -17.35 -26.26 57.29
CA CYS A 99 -16.90 -26.55 55.94
C CYS A 99 -18.05 -26.35 54.94
N ARG A 100 -18.20 -25.15 54.40
CA ARG A 100 -18.80 -25.00 53.07
C ARG A 100 -17.88 -25.68 52.08
N HIS A 101 -18.30 -26.85 51.60
CA HIS A 101 -17.77 -27.43 50.37
C HIS A 101 -17.92 -26.40 49.24
N ARG A 102 -16.88 -25.59 49.02
CA ARG A 102 -16.72 -24.86 47.78
C ARG A 102 -16.40 -25.92 46.75
N HIS A 103 -17.42 -26.39 46.03
CA HIS A 103 -17.24 -27.24 44.86
C HIS A 103 -16.20 -26.57 43.98
N ARG A 104 -15.00 -27.16 43.95
CA ARG A 104 -13.96 -26.79 43.00
C ARG A 104 -14.48 -27.34 41.69
N CYS A 105 -15.17 -26.51 40.90
CA CYS A 105 -15.62 -26.91 39.58
C CYS A 105 -14.39 -27.37 38.79
N HIS A 106 -14.30 -28.66 38.48
CA HIS A 106 -13.25 -29.18 37.61
C HIS A 106 -13.47 -28.57 36.23
N THR A 107 -12.71 -27.53 35.90
CA THR A 107 -12.62 -26.95 34.56
C THR A 107 -11.88 -27.86 33.59
N ASP A 108 -11.21 -28.90 34.12
CA ASP A 108 -10.37 -29.87 33.42
C ASP A 108 -11.15 -30.80 32.46
N CYS A 109 -12.47 -30.62 32.32
CA CYS A 109 -13.33 -31.34 31.38
C CYS A 109 -12.84 -31.32 29.92
N LEU A 110 -12.05 -30.31 29.54
CA LEU A 110 -11.39 -30.20 28.23
C LEU A 110 -9.89 -30.54 28.31
N GLU A 111 -9.19 -30.08 29.34
CA GLU A 111 -7.74 -30.28 29.49
C GLU A 111 -7.36 -31.75 29.71
N ALA A 112 -8.04 -32.45 30.64
CA ALA A 112 -7.73 -33.83 30.97
C ALA A 112 -7.91 -34.84 29.80
N PRO A 113 -9.02 -34.83 29.02
CA PRO A 113 -9.13 -35.72 27.86
C PRO A 113 -8.16 -35.34 26.74
N LEU A 114 -7.91 -34.05 26.51
CA LEU A 114 -6.98 -33.58 25.48
C LEU A 114 -5.52 -33.92 25.82
N SER A 115 -5.12 -33.75 27.09
CA SER A 115 -3.81 -34.19 27.60
C SER A 115 -3.61 -35.69 27.45
N ARG A 116 -4.63 -36.53 27.73
CA ARG A 116 -4.57 -37.99 27.48
C ARG A 116 -4.44 -38.34 26.01
N ALA A 117 -5.14 -37.63 25.12
CA ALA A 117 -5.02 -37.82 23.67
C ALA A 117 -3.61 -37.46 23.17
N PHE A 118 -3.04 -36.35 23.65
CA PHE A 118 -1.66 -35.99 23.35
C PHE A 118 -0.64 -36.93 23.97
N GLN A 119 -0.90 -37.46 25.18
CA GLN A 119 -0.07 -38.48 25.82
C GLN A 119 0.04 -39.74 24.93
N TRP A 120 -1.09 -40.21 24.41
CA TRP A 120 -1.12 -41.33 23.46
C TRP A 120 -0.40 -40.99 22.14
N LEU A 121 -0.59 -39.79 21.59
CA LEU A 121 0.13 -39.33 20.40
C LEU A 121 1.66 -39.31 20.63
N GLY A 122 2.11 -38.77 21.76
CA GLY A 122 3.53 -38.74 22.13
C GLY A 122 4.12 -40.15 22.24
N TRP A 123 3.38 -41.11 22.81
CA TRP A 123 3.79 -42.52 22.83
C TRP A 123 3.95 -43.08 21.41
N GLN A 124 3.00 -42.82 20.49
CA GLN A 124 3.09 -43.27 19.10
C GLN A 124 4.27 -42.66 18.36
N VAL A 125 4.55 -41.36 18.56
CA VAL A 125 5.70 -40.66 17.98
C VAL A 125 7.03 -41.28 18.46
N GLY A 126 7.14 -41.60 19.74
CA GLY A 126 8.33 -42.26 20.29
C GLY A 126 8.47 -43.74 19.90
N ALA A 127 7.35 -44.45 19.67
CA ALA A 127 7.35 -45.85 19.24
C ALA A 127 7.65 -46.02 17.74
N HIS A 128 7.23 -45.08 16.88
CA HIS A 128 7.35 -45.17 15.42
C HIS A 128 8.06 -43.95 14.78
N PRO A 129 9.27 -43.56 15.23
CA PRO A 129 9.89 -42.28 14.91
C PRO A 129 10.12 -42.06 13.40
N TRP A 130 10.44 -43.11 12.65
CA TRP A 130 10.70 -43.02 11.20
C TRP A 130 9.48 -42.57 10.39
N ILE A 131 8.26 -42.93 10.80
CA ILE A 131 7.04 -42.54 10.10
C ILE A 131 6.82 -41.02 10.26
N PHE A 132 6.95 -40.53 11.50
CA PHE A 132 6.80 -39.11 11.83
C PHE A 132 7.96 -38.23 11.35
N LEU A 133 9.12 -38.81 11.00
CA LEU A 133 10.22 -38.11 10.33
C LEU A 133 10.01 -38.05 8.80
N LEU A 134 9.77 -39.19 8.16
CA LEU A 134 9.78 -39.30 6.70
C LEU A 134 8.49 -38.75 6.06
N ALA A 135 7.33 -38.92 6.69
CA ALA A 135 6.08 -38.46 6.09
C ALA A 135 6.00 -36.92 5.94
N PRO A 136 6.39 -36.09 6.94
CA PRO A 136 6.44 -34.63 6.77
C PRO A 136 7.51 -34.18 5.76
N LEU A 137 8.64 -34.88 5.66
CA LEU A 137 9.67 -34.58 4.66
C LEU A 137 9.16 -34.82 3.24
N MET A 138 8.50 -35.96 2.99
CA MET A 138 7.87 -36.25 1.70
C MET A 138 6.73 -35.27 1.37
N LEU A 139 5.91 -34.91 2.37
CA LEU A 139 4.85 -33.92 2.21
C LEU A 139 5.42 -32.53 1.87
N THR A 140 6.50 -32.10 2.53
CA THR A 140 7.15 -30.81 2.25
C THR A 140 7.80 -30.82 0.87
N ALA A 141 8.41 -31.94 0.44
CA ALA A 141 8.93 -32.08 -0.91
C ALA A 141 7.82 -31.97 -1.97
N ALA A 142 6.68 -32.64 -1.74
CA ALA A 142 5.52 -32.57 -2.65
C ALA A 142 4.92 -31.15 -2.71
N LEU A 143 4.66 -30.52 -1.57
CA LEU A 143 4.10 -29.16 -1.52
C LEU A 143 5.10 -28.10 -2.03
N GLY A 144 6.39 -28.28 -1.76
CA GLY A 144 7.47 -27.40 -2.22
C GLY A 144 7.59 -27.31 -3.75
N THR A 145 7.07 -28.27 -4.52
CA THR A 145 6.93 -28.13 -5.98
C THR A 145 6.05 -26.94 -6.39
N GLY A 146 5.24 -26.39 -5.46
CA GLY A 146 4.45 -25.18 -5.69
C GLY A 146 5.28 -23.97 -6.10
N PHE A 147 6.55 -23.89 -5.66
CA PHE A 147 7.48 -22.82 -6.07
C PHE A 147 7.83 -22.85 -7.57
N LEU A 148 7.53 -23.93 -8.30
CA LEU A 148 7.64 -23.96 -9.77
C LEU A 148 6.51 -23.18 -10.47
N TYR A 149 5.42 -22.86 -9.76
CA TYR A 149 4.32 -22.03 -10.26
C TYR A 149 4.43 -20.56 -9.80
N LEU A 150 5.59 -20.13 -9.32
CA LEU A 150 5.83 -18.71 -9.04
C LEU A 150 5.68 -17.93 -10.35
N PRO A 151 4.78 -16.92 -10.45
CA PRO A 151 4.68 -16.12 -11.66
C PRO A 151 5.94 -15.28 -11.83
N GLU A 152 6.78 -15.64 -12.80
CA GLU A 152 7.72 -14.68 -13.36
C GLU A 152 6.88 -13.59 -14.07
N GLU A 153 7.20 -12.33 -13.80
CA GLU A 153 6.71 -11.14 -14.54
C GLU A 153 5.26 -10.63 -14.34
N GLU A 154 4.48 -11.04 -13.32
CA GLU A 154 3.22 -10.34 -13.02
C GLU A 154 3.49 -9.02 -12.24
N GLU A 155 3.47 -7.87 -12.94
CA GLU A 155 3.74 -6.55 -12.36
C GLU A 155 2.80 -6.22 -11.17
N GLU A 156 3.40 -5.90 -10.01
CA GLU A 156 2.65 -5.52 -8.81
C GLU A 156 1.95 -4.16 -8.96
N ASP A 157 0.69 -4.18 -9.37
CA ASP A 157 -0.17 -2.99 -9.40
C ASP A 157 -0.53 -2.56 -7.97
N LEU A 158 0.22 -1.58 -7.45
CA LEU A 158 0.00 -0.97 -6.13
C LEU A 158 -1.45 -0.52 -5.91
N GLU A 159 -2.15 -0.04 -6.95
CA GLU A 159 -3.55 0.37 -6.81
C GLU A 159 -4.43 -0.86 -6.53
N LYS A 160 -4.32 -1.93 -7.32
CA LYS A 160 -5.06 -3.18 -7.08
C LYS A 160 -4.77 -3.78 -5.71
N GLN A 161 -3.55 -3.58 -5.22
CA GLN A 161 -3.00 -4.26 -4.07
C GLN A 161 -3.39 -3.55 -2.76
N TYR A 162 -3.27 -2.22 -2.71
CA TYR A 162 -3.61 -1.38 -1.54
C TYR A 162 -5.04 -0.83 -1.52
N THR A 163 -5.92 -1.16 -2.48
CA THR A 163 -7.33 -0.74 -2.45
C THR A 163 -8.30 -1.91 -2.29
N PRO A 164 -9.44 -1.75 -1.57
CA PRO A 164 -10.35 -2.85 -1.27
C PRO A 164 -10.96 -3.45 -2.54
N VAL A 165 -11.08 -4.78 -2.62
CA VAL A 165 -11.43 -5.48 -3.89
C VAL A 165 -12.85 -5.14 -4.37
N GLY A 166 -13.80 -4.98 -3.42
CA GLY A 166 -15.22 -4.73 -3.68
C GLY A 166 -15.71 -3.31 -3.35
N GLY A 167 -14.82 -2.32 -3.21
CA GLY A 167 -15.23 -0.96 -2.81
C GLY A 167 -16.18 -0.27 -3.82
N PRO A 168 -17.13 0.58 -3.37
CA PRO A 168 -18.08 1.28 -4.24
C PRO A 168 -17.43 2.05 -5.39
N ALA A 169 -16.31 2.75 -5.13
CA ALA A 169 -15.52 3.45 -6.14
C ALA A 169 -15.04 2.54 -7.29
N LYS A 170 -14.84 1.23 -7.07
CA LYS A 170 -14.52 0.27 -8.14
C LYS A 170 -15.75 -0.13 -8.95
N ALA A 171 -16.96 -0.09 -8.38
CA ALA A 171 -18.20 -0.27 -9.15
C ALA A 171 -18.48 0.96 -10.02
N GLU A 172 -18.34 2.17 -9.46
CA GLU A 172 -18.43 3.44 -10.17
C GLU A 172 -17.41 3.53 -11.31
N ARG A 173 -16.14 3.18 -11.05
CA ARG A 173 -15.09 3.13 -12.09
C ARG A 173 -15.43 2.17 -13.23
N ARG A 174 -15.96 0.97 -12.94
CA ARG A 174 -16.43 0.03 -13.97
C ARG A 174 -17.61 0.60 -14.77
N PHE A 175 -18.55 1.28 -14.11
CA PHE A 175 -19.66 1.97 -14.78
C PHE A 175 -19.13 3.05 -15.73
N VAL A 176 -18.20 3.89 -15.28
CA VAL A 176 -17.56 4.93 -16.11
C VAL A 176 -16.81 4.31 -17.29
N GLN A 177 -16.04 3.25 -17.06
CA GLN A 177 -15.31 2.53 -18.12
C GLN A 177 -16.23 1.92 -19.18
N GLY A 178 -17.39 1.37 -18.77
CA GLY A 178 -18.36 0.77 -19.67
C GLY A 178 -19.13 1.78 -20.53
N HIS A 179 -19.34 3.02 -20.06
CA HIS A 179 -20.12 4.04 -20.76
C HIS A 179 -19.26 5.14 -21.43
N PHE A 180 -18.08 5.42 -20.90
CA PHE A 180 -17.20 6.50 -21.34
C PHE A 180 -15.83 5.96 -21.75
N THR A 181 -15.80 5.09 -22.75
CA THR A 181 -14.56 4.55 -23.32
C THR A 181 -13.55 5.67 -23.59
N THR A 182 -12.38 5.55 -22.99
CA THR A 182 -11.20 6.33 -23.36
C THR A 182 -10.53 5.69 -24.59
N ASN A 183 -9.71 6.46 -25.28
CA ASN A 183 -8.86 6.00 -26.38
C ASN A 183 -7.63 6.90 -26.39
N ASP A 184 -6.54 6.48 -25.75
CA ASP A 184 -5.34 7.30 -25.60
C ASP A 184 -4.55 7.47 -26.92
N SER A 185 -4.76 6.60 -27.91
CA SER A 185 -4.14 6.66 -29.23
C SER A 185 -4.81 7.63 -30.23
N TYR A 186 -6.02 8.13 -29.95
CA TYR A 186 -6.75 9.03 -30.86
C TYR A 186 -7.61 10.11 -30.17
N ARG A 187 -8.14 9.89 -28.97
CA ARG A 187 -9.01 10.83 -28.25
C ARG A 187 -8.64 10.93 -26.77
N PHE A 188 -7.35 11.07 -26.47
CA PHE A 188 -6.90 11.30 -25.11
C PHE A 188 -7.51 12.57 -24.51
N SER A 189 -7.94 12.47 -23.25
CA SER A 189 -8.39 13.61 -22.45
C SER A 189 -8.07 13.32 -20.99
N ALA A 190 -7.21 14.14 -20.39
CA ALA A 190 -6.76 13.97 -19.00
C ALA A 190 -7.93 13.89 -18.01
N SER A 191 -8.93 14.77 -18.18
CA SER A 191 -10.12 14.87 -17.32
C SER A 191 -11.12 13.73 -17.46
N ARG A 192 -10.98 12.87 -18.49
CA ARG A 192 -11.85 11.70 -18.72
C ARG A 192 -11.23 10.38 -18.25
N ARG A 193 -10.03 10.42 -17.66
CA ARG A 193 -9.33 9.22 -17.21
C ARG A 193 -10.02 8.58 -16.00
N SER A 194 -10.36 7.30 -16.14
CA SER A 194 -10.85 6.47 -15.04
C SER A 194 -9.72 5.74 -14.30
N THR A 195 -8.51 5.68 -14.87
CA THR A 195 -7.35 4.94 -14.35
C THR A 195 -6.10 5.84 -14.19
N GLU A 196 -5.12 5.36 -13.42
CA GLU A 196 -3.74 5.80 -13.63
C GLU A 196 -3.34 5.48 -15.09
N ALA A 197 -2.63 6.42 -15.72
CA ALA A 197 -2.05 6.28 -17.06
C ALA A 197 -0.54 6.44 -16.92
N ASN A 198 0.21 5.93 -17.89
CA ASN A 198 1.64 6.19 -17.99
C ASN A 198 1.87 7.69 -18.22
N PHE A 199 2.70 8.33 -17.39
CA PHE A 199 3.08 9.74 -17.58
C PHE A 199 4.44 10.07 -16.97
N ALA A 200 5.08 11.09 -17.52
CA ALA A 200 6.14 11.84 -16.87
C ALA A 200 5.66 13.28 -16.59
N SER A 201 5.91 13.76 -15.38
CA SER A 201 5.65 15.13 -14.95
C SER A 201 6.98 15.78 -14.59
N LEU A 202 7.31 16.89 -15.23
CA LEU A 202 8.42 17.76 -14.82
C LEU A 202 7.84 19.00 -14.14
N LEU A 203 8.29 19.27 -12.92
CA LEU A 203 8.07 20.54 -12.23
C LEU A 203 9.34 21.39 -12.43
N VAL A 204 9.18 22.46 -13.18
CA VAL A 204 10.24 23.43 -13.46
C VAL A 204 10.03 24.64 -12.55
N VAL A 205 11.05 25.04 -11.80
CA VAL A 205 10.99 26.14 -10.84
C VAL A 205 12.05 27.17 -11.22
N SER A 206 11.72 28.47 -11.30
CA SER A 206 12.75 29.49 -11.55
C SER A 206 13.53 29.80 -10.29
N TYR A 207 14.85 29.95 -10.40
CA TYR A 207 15.63 30.60 -9.35
C TYR A 207 15.22 32.07 -9.18
N SER A 208 14.85 32.77 -10.26
CA SER A 208 14.31 34.13 -10.24
C SER A 208 12.84 34.18 -9.80
N ASP A 209 12.29 35.38 -9.58
CA ASP A 209 10.89 35.58 -9.15
C ASP A 209 9.82 35.10 -10.14
N SER A 210 10.15 34.90 -11.42
CA SER A 210 9.16 34.51 -12.44
C SER A 210 9.78 33.72 -13.58
N LEU A 211 9.11 32.65 -13.99
CA LEU A 211 9.42 31.89 -15.21
C LEU A 211 9.06 32.63 -16.50
N LEU A 212 8.22 33.67 -16.43
CA LEU A 212 7.69 34.39 -17.60
C LEU A 212 8.71 35.32 -18.30
N ASP A 213 9.96 35.35 -17.82
CA ASP A 213 11.08 35.95 -18.55
C ASP A 213 11.39 35.14 -19.83
N PRO A 214 11.42 35.74 -21.04
CA PRO A 214 11.65 35.03 -22.30
C PRO A 214 12.92 34.17 -22.33
N ALA A 215 14.00 34.59 -21.64
CA ALA A 215 15.22 33.81 -21.59
C ALA A 215 15.13 32.61 -20.62
N THR A 216 14.37 32.73 -19.53
CA THR A 216 14.01 31.59 -18.66
C THR A 216 13.10 30.62 -19.42
N PHE A 217 12.08 31.12 -20.11
CA PHE A 217 11.15 30.33 -20.93
C PHE A 217 11.87 29.59 -22.08
N ALA A 218 12.92 30.18 -22.65
CA ALA A 218 13.79 29.52 -23.62
C ALA A 218 14.60 28.35 -23.03
N GLU A 219 15.04 28.41 -21.77
CA GLU A 219 15.63 27.24 -21.08
C GLU A 219 14.59 26.12 -20.89
N VAL A 220 13.34 26.46 -20.50
CA VAL A 220 12.24 25.48 -20.41
C VAL A 220 11.96 24.82 -21.77
N SER A 221 11.98 25.59 -22.87
CA SER A 221 11.77 25.05 -24.21
C SER A 221 12.93 24.17 -24.71
N LYS A 222 14.16 24.37 -24.24
CA LYS A 222 15.29 23.47 -24.55
C LYS A 222 15.14 22.14 -23.83
N LEU A 223 14.71 22.18 -22.56
CA LEU A 223 14.39 21.00 -21.77
C LEU A 223 13.28 20.17 -22.41
N ASP A 224 12.16 20.80 -22.80
CA ASP A 224 11.04 20.12 -23.48
C ASP A 224 11.48 19.47 -24.81
N GLY A 225 12.31 20.16 -25.61
CA GLY A 225 12.90 19.59 -26.82
C GLY A 225 13.75 18.34 -26.54
N ALA A 226 14.70 18.43 -25.59
CA ALA A 226 15.57 17.31 -25.24
C ALA A 226 14.81 16.08 -24.71
N VAL A 227 13.68 16.28 -24.02
CA VAL A 227 12.81 15.19 -23.56
C VAL A 227 11.99 14.59 -24.70
N GLN A 228 11.54 15.39 -25.67
CA GLN A 228 10.81 14.86 -26.85
C GLN A 228 11.74 14.19 -27.88
N ASP A 229 13.01 14.59 -27.97
CA ASP A 229 14.02 14.02 -28.87
C ASP A 229 14.62 12.69 -28.36
N LEU A 230 14.27 12.28 -27.14
CA LEU A 230 14.78 11.09 -26.45
C LEU A 230 14.40 9.79 -27.18
N ARG A 231 15.40 8.95 -27.51
CA ARG A 231 15.25 7.70 -28.29
C ARG A 231 15.77 6.50 -27.51
N VAL A 232 14.92 5.51 -27.27
CA VAL A 232 15.30 4.23 -26.66
C VAL A 232 15.73 3.28 -27.77
N ALA A 233 16.91 2.67 -27.66
CA ALA A 233 17.28 1.55 -28.53
C ALA A 233 16.71 0.23 -27.98
N ARG A 234 16.02 -0.56 -28.81
CA ARG A 234 15.58 -1.92 -28.49
C ARG A 234 16.61 -2.93 -29.01
N GLU A 235 16.68 -4.11 -28.38
CA GLU A 235 17.55 -5.22 -28.80
C GLU A 235 17.37 -5.61 -30.28
N ASN A 236 16.15 -5.52 -30.81
CA ASN A 236 15.83 -5.74 -32.23
C ASN A 236 16.31 -4.61 -33.18
N GLY A 237 17.13 -3.66 -32.72
CA GLY A 237 17.63 -2.52 -33.48
C GLY A 237 16.63 -1.39 -33.76
N SER A 238 15.33 -1.60 -33.49
CA SER A 238 14.30 -0.56 -33.59
C SER A 238 14.46 0.50 -32.49
N GLN A 239 14.24 1.78 -32.81
CA GLN A 239 14.23 2.86 -31.81
C GLN A 239 12.79 3.28 -31.43
N ILE A 240 12.53 3.42 -30.13
CA ILE A 240 11.29 3.99 -29.58
C ILE A 240 11.49 5.49 -29.39
N GLN A 241 10.66 6.31 -30.04
CA GLN A 241 10.66 7.76 -29.94
C GLN A 241 9.42 8.26 -29.19
N TYR A 242 9.51 9.41 -28.52
CA TYR A 242 8.38 10.00 -27.79
C TYR A 242 7.09 10.07 -28.63
N GLN A 243 7.18 10.41 -29.92
CA GLN A 243 6.00 10.51 -30.79
C GLN A 243 5.25 9.18 -31.04
N GLN A 244 5.85 8.02 -30.76
CA GLN A 244 5.21 6.71 -30.88
C GLN A 244 4.43 6.34 -29.61
N VAL A 245 4.98 6.68 -28.44
CA VAL A 245 4.44 6.38 -27.11
C VAL A 245 3.56 7.48 -26.52
N CYS A 246 3.61 8.70 -27.06
CA CYS A 246 2.77 9.81 -26.60
C CYS A 246 1.27 9.48 -26.72
N ALA A 247 0.49 9.90 -25.73
CA ALA A 247 -0.95 9.95 -25.84
C ALA A 247 -1.35 11.04 -26.87
N ARG A 248 -2.39 10.76 -27.66
CA ARG A 248 -2.75 11.55 -28.84
C ARG A 248 -4.16 12.11 -28.78
N TYR A 249 -4.30 13.32 -29.31
CA TYR A 249 -5.57 13.90 -29.70
C TYR A 249 -5.59 14.08 -31.21
N ARG A 250 -6.45 13.29 -31.87
CA ARG A 250 -6.48 13.07 -33.32
C ARG A 250 -5.13 12.51 -33.81
N ALA A 251 -4.38 13.29 -34.60
CA ALA A 251 -3.09 12.89 -35.15
C ALA A 251 -1.88 13.42 -34.35
N LEU A 252 -2.10 14.30 -33.37
CA LEU A 252 -1.04 15.02 -32.66
C LEU A 252 -0.86 14.48 -31.25
N CYS A 253 0.39 14.41 -30.78
CA CYS A 253 0.68 14.22 -29.35
C CYS A 253 0.03 15.33 -28.52
N VAL A 254 -0.50 14.96 -27.36
CA VAL A 254 -0.95 15.92 -26.35
C VAL A 254 0.25 16.77 -25.91
N ARG A 255 0.10 18.10 -25.94
CA ARG A 255 1.20 19.03 -25.66
C ARG A 255 1.52 19.03 -24.16
N PRO A 256 2.81 18.90 -23.74
CA PRO A 256 3.16 18.84 -22.32
C PRO A 256 2.80 20.09 -21.51
N ASN A 257 2.76 21.26 -22.17
CA ASN A 257 2.24 22.50 -21.61
C ASN A 257 1.66 23.37 -22.74
N PRO A 258 0.42 23.88 -22.62
CA PRO A 258 -0.25 24.61 -23.70
C PRO A 258 0.39 25.98 -23.99
N LEU A 259 0.86 26.70 -22.96
CA LEU A 259 1.51 28.01 -23.14
C LEU A 259 2.92 27.84 -23.72
N LEU A 260 3.67 26.83 -23.26
CA LEU A 260 4.99 26.53 -23.82
C LEU A 260 4.89 26.23 -25.32
N TYR A 261 3.88 25.46 -25.73
CA TYR A 261 3.64 25.21 -27.15
C TYR A 261 3.28 26.46 -27.95
N ALA A 262 2.39 27.31 -27.44
CA ALA A 262 2.04 28.57 -28.10
C ALA A 262 3.29 29.45 -28.34
N TRP A 263 4.17 29.55 -27.34
CA TRP A 263 5.43 30.29 -27.45
C TRP A 263 6.49 29.61 -28.34
N GLN A 264 6.50 28.27 -28.43
CA GLN A 264 7.36 27.53 -29.36
C GLN A 264 6.99 27.80 -30.83
N VAL A 265 5.69 27.92 -31.11
CA VAL A 265 5.15 28.24 -32.44
C VAL A 265 5.32 29.73 -32.75
N ASP A 266 4.99 30.61 -31.80
CA ASP A 266 5.15 32.05 -31.89
C ASP A 266 6.06 32.60 -30.79
N LYS A 267 7.35 32.76 -31.14
CA LYS A 267 8.35 33.35 -30.24
C LYS A 267 8.18 34.85 -29.99
N THR A 268 7.29 35.53 -30.73
CA THR A 268 6.97 36.95 -30.52
C THR A 268 5.88 37.16 -29.46
N LEU A 269 5.26 36.06 -28.99
CA LEU A 269 4.24 36.08 -27.95
C LEU A 269 4.74 36.75 -26.67
N ASN A 270 4.06 37.83 -26.28
CA ASN A 270 4.41 38.59 -25.09
C ASN A 270 3.99 37.85 -23.81
N LEU A 271 4.96 37.22 -23.15
CA LEU A 271 4.78 36.51 -21.87
C LEU A 271 4.36 37.43 -20.71
N SER A 272 4.42 38.75 -20.89
CA SER A 272 4.00 39.74 -19.87
C SER A 272 2.50 40.06 -19.93
N SER A 273 1.77 39.60 -20.95
CA SER A 273 0.36 39.93 -21.19
C SER A 273 -0.53 38.69 -21.33
N ILE A 274 -0.34 37.72 -20.44
CA ILE A 274 -1.09 36.46 -20.41
C ILE A 274 -2.26 36.57 -19.42
N SER A 275 -3.47 36.23 -19.84
CA SER A 275 -4.63 36.10 -18.96
C SER A 275 -4.70 34.72 -18.30
N PHE A 276 -5.13 34.69 -17.04
CA PHE A 276 -5.35 33.48 -16.24
C PHE A 276 -6.79 33.50 -15.67
N PRO A 277 -7.52 32.37 -15.59
CA PRO A 277 -7.11 30.98 -15.87
C PRO A 277 -7.11 30.58 -17.34
N ILE A 278 -7.75 31.36 -18.22
CA ILE A 278 -7.88 31.08 -19.66
C ILE A 278 -7.10 32.14 -20.43
N TYR A 279 -6.23 31.70 -21.34
CA TYR A 279 -5.53 32.55 -22.30
C TYR A 279 -6.01 32.25 -23.72
N ASN A 280 -6.49 33.26 -24.44
CA ASN A 280 -6.94 33.10 -25.82
C ASN A 280 -5.77 33.33 -26.79
N HIS A 281 -5.32 32.28 -27.46
CA HIS A 281 -4.25 32.35 -28.46
C HIS A 281 -4.83 31.99 -29.84
N GLY A 282 -4.80 32.93 -30.78
CA GLY A 282 -5.28 32.70 -32.15
C GLY A 282 -6.76 32.32 -32.27
N GLY A 283 -7.60 32.67 -31.30
CA GLY A 283 -9.01 32.27 -31.23
C GLY A 283 -9.27 30.95 -30.49
N HIS A 284 -8.24 30.28 -30.00
CA HIS A 284 -8.37 29.06 -29.21
C HIS A 284 -8.13 29.34 -27.70
N PRO A 285 -9.08 28.96 -26.82
CA PRO A 285 -8.91 29.09 -25.37
C PRO A 285 -7.94 28.02 -24.83
N LEU A 286 -6.85 28.47 -24.23
CA LEU A 286 -5.88 27.64 -23.52
C LEU A 286 -6.14 27.73 -22.01
N TYR A 287 -6.50 26.60 -21.40
CA TYR A 287 -6.68 26.49 -19.95
C TYR A 287 -5.32 26.31 -19.27
N LEU A 288 -4.90 27.30 -18.47
CA LEU A 288 -3.59 27.33 -17.80
C LEU A 288 -3.66 26.80 -16.35
N THR A 289 -4.86 26.54 -15.83
CA THR A 289 -5.08 25.96 -14.50
C THR A 289 -4.35 24.64 -14.34
N GLY A 290 -3.60 24.48 -13.25
CA GLY A 290 -2.81 23.27 -12.97
C GLY A 290 -1.48 23.16 -13.75
N PHE A 291 -1.15 24.12 -14.61
CA PHE A 291 0.17 24.20 -15.26
C PHE A 291 1.13 25.19 -14.59
N PHE A 292 0.64 26.11 -13.74
CA PHE A 292 1.45 27.13 -13.06
C PHE A 292 1.26 27.15 -11.54
N GLY A 293 2.37 27.21 -10.81
CA GLY A 293 2.47 27.30 -9.35
C GLY A 293 3.19 28.58 -8.91
N GLY A 294 2.95 29.01 -7.67
CA GLY A 294 3.48 30.28 -7.15
C GLY A 294 3.10 31.48 -8.03
N ARG A 295 1.80 31.58 -8.34
CA ARG A 295 1.25 32.60 -9.25
C ARG A 295 0.88 33.88 -8.50
N ILE A 296 1.24 35.03 -9.08
CA ILE A 296 0.76 36.36 -8.64
C ILE A 296 -0.05 36.95 -9.79
N LEU A 297 -1.27 37.35 -9.47
CA LEU A 297 -2.22 37.94 -10.41
C LEU A 297 -2.25 39.46 -10.25
N GLY A 298 -2.43 40.16 -11.36
CA GLY A 298 -2.59 41.61 -11.43
C GLY A 298 -4.06 42.01 -11.60
N GLY A 299 -4.27 43.17 -12.25
CA GLY A 299 -5.61 43.65 -12.57
C GLY A 299 -6.42 42.72 -13.47
N SER A 300 -7.73 42.94 -13.49
CA SER A 300 -8.66 42.25 -14.39
C SER A 300 -8.27 42.50 -15.85
N LEU A 301 -8.31 41.44 -16.65
CA LEU A 301 -7.99 41.41 -18.07
C LEU A 301 -9.05 40.56 -18.79
N GLY A 302 -10.13 41.22 -19.23
CA GLY A 302 -11.30 40.56 -19.82
C GLY A 302 -12.07 39.75 -18.77
N MET A 303 -12.30 38.47 -19.04
CA MET A 303 -12.96 37.51 -18.13
C MET A 303 -11.97 36.82 -17.15
N GLY A 304 -10.72 37.28 -17.08
CA GLY A 304 -9.68 36.71 -16.22
C GLY A 304 -8.83 37.80 -15.56
N HIS A 305 -7.70 37.40 -14.99
CA HIS A 305 -6.72 38.31 -14.40
C HIS A 305 -5.40 38.22 -15.15
N LEU A 306 -4.65 39.32 -15.20
CA LEU A 306 -3.30 39.33 -15.76
C LEU A 306 -2.35 38.45 -14.90
N LEU A 307 -1.64 37.51 -15.51
CA LEU A 307 -0.62 36.71 -14.83
C LEU A 307 0.70 37.51 -14.75
N LEU A 308 0.94 38.18 -13.62
CA LEU A 308 2.14 39.01 -13.42
C LEU A 308 3.40 38.18 -13.19
N ARG A 309 3.31 37.12 -12.37
CA ARG A 309 4.43 36.23 -12.05
C ARG A 309 3.97 34.80 -11.88
N ALA A 310 4.84 33.85 -12.22
CA ALA A 310 4.68 32.44 -11.88
C ALA A 310 6.04 31.84 -11.53
N LYS A 311 6.21 31.35 -10.29
CA LYS A 311 7.47 30.78 -9.81
C LYS A 311 7.75 29.37 -10.36
N ALA A 312 6.71 28.59 -10.62
CA ALA A 312 6.79 27.21 -11.08
C ALA A 312 5.88 26.92 -12.30
N MET A 313 6.32 26.04 -13.19
CA MET A 313 5.57 25.53 -14.34
C MET A 313 5.66 24.00 -14.35
N ARG A 314 4.55 23.33 -14.68
CA ARG A 314 4.50 21.88 -14.91
C ARG A 314 4.49 21.58 -16.41
N LEU A 315 5.31 20.61 -16.82
CA LEU A 315 5.26 19.93 -18.12
C LEU A 315 4.77 18.51 -17.89
N LEU A 316 3.76 18.05 -18.64
CA LEU A 316 3.07 16.80 -18.37
C LEU A 316 2.96 15.93 -19.64
N TYR A 317 3.89 14.99 -19.77
CA TYR A 317 4.01 14.07 -20.89
C TYR A 317 3.11 12.86 -20.62
N TYR A 318 1.92 12.85 -21.22
CA TYR A 318 1.04 11.69 -21.17
C TYR A 318 1.45 10.66 -22.22
N LEU A 319 1.46 9.40 -21.82
CA LEU A 319 1.83 8.26 -22.66
C LEU A 319 0.65 7.29 -22.76
N LYS A 320 0.72 6.39 -23.74
CA LYS A 320 -0.27 5.34 -23.93
C LYS A 320 -0.18 4.27 -22.84
N THR A 321 -1.33 3.69 -22.52
CA THR A 321 -1.53 2.78 -21.38
C THR A 321 -2.61 1.72 -21.64
N GLU A 322 -3.59 2.01 -22.50
CA GLU A 322 -4.77 1.14 -22.67
C GLU A 322 -4.42 -0.20 -23.34
N ASP A 323 -3.70 -0.16 -24.46
CA ASP A 323 -3.23 -1.36 -25.13
C ASP A 323 -1.99 -1.92 -24.40
N PRO A 324 -1.93 -3.22 -24.04
CA PRO A 324 -0.83 -3.80 -23.27
C PRO A 324 0.55 -3.60 -23.92
N GLU A 325 0.64 -3.76 -25.24
CA GLU A 325 1.88 -3.57 -26.00
C GLU A 325 2.38 -2.12 -25.95
N ASP A 326 1.49 -1.15 -26.13
CA ASP A 326 1.82 0.28 -26.07
C ASP A 326 2.12 0.72 -24.63
N SER A 327 1.53 0.07 -23.61
CA SER A 327 1.86 0.28 -22.21
C SER A 327 3.28 -0.20 -21.88
N VAL A 328 3.68 -1.40 -22.33
CA VAL A 328 5.06 -1.91 -22.17
C VAL A 328 6.06 -0.98 -22.85
N GLN A 329 5.79 -0.52 -24.07
CA GLN A 329 6.67 0.44 -24.77
C GLN A 329 6.75 1.79 -24.07
N SER A 330 5.64 2.28 -23.53
CA SER A 330 5.60 3.54 -22.77
C SER A 330 6.37 3.42 -21.45
N LYS A 331 6.34 2.26 -20.78
CA LYS A 331 7.16 1.97 -19.61
C LYS A 331 8.65 1.89 -19.94
N GLN A 332 9.03 1.21 -21.02
CA GLN A 332 10.43 1.19 -21.51
C GLN A 332 10.96 2.62 -21.76
N TRP A 333 10.14 3.48 -22.37
CA TRP A 333 10.47 4.89 -22.57
C TRP A 333 10.59 5.67 -21.24
N LEU A 334 9.69 5.44 -20.28
CA LEU A 334 9.78 6.07 -18.95
C LEU A 334 11.04 5.66 -18.18
N THR A 335 11.39 4.37 -18.17
CA THR A 335 12.61 3.89 -17.51
C THR A 335 13.85 4.55 -18.12
N HIS A 336 13.96 4.57 -19.45
CA HIS A 336 15.09 5.20 -20.11
C HIS A 336 15.12 6.73 -19.94
N PHE A 337 13.95 7.38 -19.88
CA PHE A 337 13.83 8.79 -19.52
C PHE A 337 14.38 9.07 -18.11
N LEU A 338 14.06 8.21 -17.12
CA LEU A 338 14.58 8.34 -15.75
C LEU A 338 16.11 8.15 -15.70
N GLU A 339 16.64 7.14 -16.39
CA GLU A 339 18.09 6.91 -16.51
C GLU A 339 18.83 8.11 -17.13
N GLN A 340 18.27 8.69 -18.19
CA GLN A 340 18.89 9.81 -18.91
C GLN A 340 18.58 11.19 -18.30
N PHE A 341 17.66 11.31 -17.34
CA PHE A 341 17.20 12.60 -16.80
C PHE A 341 18.35 13.47 -16.27
N THR A 342 19.26 12.87 -15.48
CA THR A 342 20.45 13.53 -14.96
C THR A 342 21.42 13.95 -16.08
N ASN A 343 21.59 13.10 -17.09
CA ASN A 343 22.46 13.38 -18.25
C ASN A 343 21.91 14.55 -19.08
N ILE A 344 20.60 14.58 -19.35
CA ILE A 344 19.91 15.68 -20.04
C ILE A 344 20.09 16.99 -19.27
N THR A 345 19.84 16.98 -17.96
CA THR A 345 19.92 18.17 -17.10
C THR A 345 21.34 18.73 -17.06
N ASN A 346 22.36 17.86 -16.91
CA ASN A 346 23.77 18.24 -16.93
C ASN A 346 24.21 18.76 -18.31
N THR A 347 23.82 18.11 -19.40
CA THR A 347 24.17 18.50 -20.77
C THR A 347 23.57 19.85 -21.17
N LEU A 348 22.34 20.13 -20.73
CA LEU A 348 21.68 21.41 -20.96
C LEU A 348 22.25 22.56 -20.10
N ALA A 349 22.97 22.24 -19.02
CA ALA A 349 23.60 23.17 -18.10
C ALA A 349 22.67 24.34 -17.69
N LEU A 350 21.46 23.98 -17.25
CA LEU A 350 20.38 24.91 -16.91
C LEU A 350 20.83 25.86 -15.78
N LYS A 351 20.68 27.17 -15.97
CA LYS A 351 21.18 28.19 -15.03
C LYS A 351 20.07 29.00 -14.37
N LYS A 352 18.90 29.09 -15.02
CA LYS A 352 17.76 29.88 -14.54
C LYS A 352 16.65 29.05 -13.90
N ILE A 353 16.69 27.74 -14.12
CA ILE A 353 15.64 26.80 -13.70
C ILE A 353 16.21 25.59 -12.97
N GLU A 354 15.49 25.18 -11.93
CA GLU A 354 15.59 23.88 -11.28
C GLU A 354 14.50 22.96 -11.85
N VAL A 355 14.78 21.66 -11.96
CA VAL A 355 13.85 20.68 -12.54
C VAL A 355 13.73 19.46 -11.64
N VAL A 356 12.51 19.19 -11.18
CA VAL A 356 12.17 17.98 -10.42
C VAL A 356 11.25 17.11 -11.27
N HIS A 357 11.44 15.79 -11.26
CA HIS A 357 10.64 14.85 -12.02
C HIS A 357 9.74 14.00 -11.11
N PHE A 358 8.61 13.56 -11.65
CA PHE A 358 7.73 12.57 -11.04
C PHE A 358 7.04 11.77 -12.14
N THR A 359 7.07 10.43 -12.08
CA THR A 359 6.49 9.56 -13.11
C THR A 359 5.52 8.56 -12.51
N SER A 360 4.70 7.93 -13.36
CA SER A 360 3.86 6.80 -12.96
C SER A 360 4.67 5.60 -12.44
N LEU A 361 5.93 5.43 -12.86
CA LEU A 361 6.81 4.35 -12.40
C LEU A 361 7.56 4.67 -11.10
N SER A 362 7.77 5.95 -10.77
CA SER A 362 8.58 6.37 -9.62
C SER A 362 8.12 5.71 -8.31
N ARG A 363 6.80 5.59 -8.07
CA ARG A 363 6.24 4.94 -6.88
C ARG A 363 6.62 3.46 -6.77
N GLN A 364 6.62 2.74 -7.89
CA GLN A 364 6.95 1.31 -7.97
C GLN A 364 8.46 1.09 -7.77
N LEU A 365 9.27 1.90 -8.43
CA LEU A 365 10.73 1.81 -8.39
C LEU A 365 11.29 2.10 -6.99
N GLU A 366 10.79 3.14 -6.31
CA GLU A 366 11.16 3.44 -4.92
C GLU A 366 10.79 2.30 -3.94
N PHE A 367 9.62 1.68 -4.14
CA PHE A 367 9.18 0.55 -3.33
C PHE A 367 10.04 -0.70 -3.54
N GLN A 368 10.39 -0.99 -4.80
CA GLN A 368 11.29 -2.09 -5.16
C GLN A 368 12.72 -1.85 -4.64
N ALA A 369 13.25 -0.63 -4.82
CA ALA A 369 14.58 -0.26 -4.30
C ALA A 369 14.65 -0.37 -2.77
N THR A 370 13.62 0.10 -2.06
CA THR A 370 13.51 -0.06 -0.61
C THR A 370 13.41 -1.53 -0.20
N SER A 371 12.69 -2.36 -0.97
CA SER A 371 12.62 -3.80 -0.70
C SER A 371 14.00 -4.47 -0.83
N MET A 372 14.76 -4.12 -1.88
CA MET A 372 16.10 -4.67 -2.13
C MET A 372 17.13 -4.29 -1.06
N THR A 373 17.02 -3.12 -0.42
CA THR A 373 17.92 -2.73 0.69
C THR A 373 17.55 -3.40 2.02
N VAL A 374 16.28 -3.79 2.21
CA VAL A 374 15.78 -4.41 3.45
C VAL A 374 15.96 -5.93 3.48
N ILE A 375 15.86 -6.63 2.34
CA ILE A 375 16.11 -8.09 2.22
C ILE A 375 17.40 -8.57 2.92
N PRO A 376 18.60 -7.97 2.72
CA PRO A 376 19.82 -8.43 3.40
C PRO A 376 19.78 -8.24 4.91
N VAL A 377 19.03 -7.27 5.44
CA VAL A 377 18.86 -7.05 6.88
C VAL A 377 18.01 -8.17 7.49
N PHE A 378 16.97 -8.64 6.79
CA PHE A 378 16.23 -9.84 7.19
C PHE A 378 17.12 -11.08 7.18
N HIS A 379 17.98 -11.28 6.17
CA HIS A 379 18.96 -12.37 6.15
C HIS A 379 19.89 -12.37 7.38
N LEU A 380 20.40 -11.21 7.79
CA LEU A 380 21.15 -11.08 9.03
C LEU A 380 20.31 -11.45 10.26
N ALA A 381 19.07 -10.96 10.34
CA ALA A 381 18.17 -11.24 11.47
C ALA A 381 17.82 -12.75 11.59
N TYR A 382 17.57 -13.45 10.47
CA TYR A 382 17.39 -14.91 10.46
C TYR A 382 18.61 -15.62 11.05
N VAL A 383 19.82 -15.29 10.60
CA VAL A 383 21.06 -15.90 11.08
C VAL A 383 21.25 -15.65 12.58
N LEU A 384 21.00 -14.43 13.06
CA LEU A 384 21.11 -14.10 14.48
C LEU A 384 20.09 -14.86 15.35
N ILE A 385 18.82 -14.98 14.92
CA ILE A 385 17.81 -15.74 15.65
C ILE A 385 18.16 -17.23 15.68
N ILE A 386 18.62 -17.81 14.57
CA ILE A 386 19.00 -19.23 14.51
C ILE A 386 20.23 -19.49 15.38
N LEU A 387 21.25 -18.62 15.34
CA LEU A 387 22.41 -18.71 16.22
C LEU A 387 22.00 -18.60 17.69
N PHE A 388 21.15 -17.64 18.05
CA PHE A 388 20.61 -17.53 19.42
C PHE A 388 19.82 -18.78 19.83
N ALA A 389 18.96 -19.31 18.97
CA ALA A 389 18.14 -20.50 19.24
C ALA A 389 19.01 -21.73 19.55
N VAL A 390 20.05 -21.94 18.72
CA VAL A 390 20.97 -23.08 18.83
C VAL A 390 21.96 -22.92 19.99
N THR A 391 22.49 -21.71 20.22
CA THR A 391 23.43 -21.43 21.33
C THR A 391 22.75 -21.38 22.69
N SER A 392 21.51 -20.89 22.80
CA SER A 392 20.70 -20.97 24.03
C SER A 392 20.46 -22.43 24.47
N CYS A 393 20.40 -23.37 23.53
CA CYS A 393 20.31 -24.81 23.80
C CYS A 393 21.65 -25.50 24.11
N PHE A 394 22.78 -24.78 24.07
CA PHE A 394 24.10 -25.33 24.35
C PHE A 394 24.30 -25.55 25.85
N ARG A 395 24.87 -26.70 26.23
CA ARG A 395 25.35 -26.98 27.58
C ARG A 395 26.69 -27.70 27.52
N PHE A 396 27.55 -27.41 28.49
CA PHE A 396 28.89 -28.02 28.62
C PHE A 396 28.87 -29.54 28.88
N ASP A 397 27.73 -30.08 29.32
CA ASP A 397 27.50 -31.53 29.46
C ASP A 397 27.29 -32.20 28.08
N CYS A 398 28.30 -32.89 27.53
CA CYS A 398 28.18 -33.58 26.23
C CYS A 398 26.97 -34.55 26.11
N ILE A 399 26.52 -35.15 27.21
CA ILE A 399 25.37 -36.08 27.25
C ILE A 399 24.02 -35.34 27.31
N ARG A 400 24.00 -34.10 27.81
CA ARG A 400 22.78 -33.27 27.92
C ARG A 400 22.68 -32.19 26.85
N ASN A 401 23.76 -31.92 26.11
CA ASN A 401 23.78 -30.98 25.00
C ASN A 401 22.76 -31.39 23.92
N LYS A 402 21.83 -30.49 23.60
CA LYS A 402 20.76 -30.72 22.60
C LYS A 402 20.82 -29.75 21.43
N MET A 403 22.00 -29.19 21.16
CA MET A 403 22.26 -28.33 20.00
C MET A 403 21.74 -28.92 18.68
N CYS A 404 21.91 -30.23 18.44
CA CYS A 404 21.37 -30.90 17.26
C CYS A 404 19.83 -30.94 17.23
N VAL A 405 19.16 -31.12 18.38
CA VAL A 405 17.69 -31.13 18.46
C VAL A 405 17.12 -29.74 18.20
N ALA A 406 17.79 -28.70 18.71
CA ALA A 406 17.45 -27.31 18.41
C ALA A 406 17.64 -27.00 16.91
N ALA A 407 18.73 -27.45 16.30
CA ALA A 407 18.94 -27.31 14.86
C ALA A 407 17.85 -28.01 14.03
N PHE A 408 17.45 -29.24 14.39
CA PHE A 408 16.34 -29.93 13.72
C PHE A 408 14.98 -29.25 13.95
N GLY A 409 14.73 -28.63 15.10
CA GLY A 409 13.52 -27.83 15.33
C GLY A 409 13.45 -26.59 14.45
N VAL A 410 14.55 -25.86 14.31
CA VAL A 410 14.68 -24.73 13.35
C VAL A 410 14.44 -25.20 11.90
N ILE A 411 15.04 -26.33 11.50
CA ILE A 411 14.81 -26.92 10.17
C ILE A 411 13.33 -27.29 9.98
N SER A 412 12.67 -27.84 11.00
CA SER A 412 11.23 -28.16 10.96
C SER A 412 10.37 -26.90 10.73
N ALA A 413 10.68 -25.79 11.39
CA ALA A 413 10.00 -24.52 11.16
C ALA A 413 10.21 -23.98 9.74
N PHE A 414 11.42 -24.14 9.17
CA PHE A 414 11.67 -23.80 7.76
C PHE A 414 10.90 -24.70 6.77
N LEU A 415 10.82 -26.00 7.04
CA LEU A 415 10.02 -26.94 6.24
C LEU A 415 8.51 -26.61 6.32
N ALA A 416 8.02 -26.13 7.46
CA ALA A 416 6.65 -25.64 7.62
C ALA A 416 6.40 -24.39 6.75
N VAL A 417 7.34 -23.44 6.72
CA VAL A 417 7.29 -22.27 5.81
C VAL A 417 7.22 -22.72 4.34
N VAL A 418 8.14 -23.59 3.90
CA VAL A 418 8.19 -24.08 2.51
C VAL A 418 6.90 -24.82 2.13
N SER A 419 6.38 -25.69 3.00
CA SER A 419 5.14 -26.42 2.71
C SER A 419 3.90 -25.51 2.68
N GLY A 420 3.82 -24.51 3.56
CA GLY A 420 2.73 -23.53 3.59
C GLY A 420 2.69 -22.66 2.34
N PHE A 421 3.83 -22.07 1.95
CA PHE A 421 3.91 -21.26 0.73
C PHE A 421 3.74 -22.10 -0.54
N GLY A 422 4.34 -23.29 -0.61
CA GLY A 422 4.16 -24.21 -1.72
C GLY A 422 2.69 -24.61 -1.93
N LEU A 423 1.94 -24.87 -0.84
CA LEU A 423 0.51 -25.14 -0.92
C LEU A 423 -0.30 -23.94 -1.46
N LEU A 424 0.00 -22.72 -1.02
CA LEU A 424 -0.67 -21.51 -1.52
C LEU A 424 -0.41 -21.27 -3.01
N LEU A 425 0.81 -21.55 -3.49
CA LEU A 425 1.17 -21.47 -4.90
C LEU A 425 0.46 -22.55 -5.74
N HIS A 426 0.36 -23.79 -5.25
CA HIS A 426 -0.47 -24.84 -5.88
C HIS A 426 -1.95 -24.47 -5.98
N ILE A 427 -2.46 -23.66 -5.05
CA ILE A 427 -3.84 -23.13 -5.05
C ILE A 427 -3.98 -21.94 -6.05
N GLY A 428 -2.88 -21.42 -6.60
CA GLY A 428 -2.87 -20.29 -7.52
C GLY A 428 -3.03 -18.93 -6.83
N VAL A 429 -2.59 -18.82 -5.57
CA VAL A 429 -2.53 -17.54 -4.85
C VAL A 429 -1.31 -16.75 -5.34
N PRO A 430 -1.46 -15.49 -5.80
CA PRO A 430 -0.33 -14.71 -6.29
C PRO A 430 0.66 -14.39 -5.16
N PHE A 431 1.94 -14.57 -5.43
CA PHE A 431 3.02 -14.19 -4.52
C PHE A 431 3.30 -12.69 -4.66
N VAL A 432 3.50 -12.01 -3.53
CA VAL A 432 3.71 -10.55 -3.47
C VAL A 432 4.96 -10.27 -2.64
N ILE A 433 5.80 -9.32 -3.03
CA ILE A 433 7.13 -9.06 -2.46
C ILE A 433 7.10 -8.86 -0.94
N ILE A 434 6.04 -8.25 -0.41
CA ILE A 434 5.85 -8.01 1.04
C ILE A 434 5.73 -9.33 1.82
N VAL A 435 5.16 -10.35 1.20
CA VAL A 435 4.97 -11.70 1.79
C VAL A 435 6.31 -12.43 1.91
N ALA A 436 7.35 -12.03 1.16
CA ALA A 436 8.71 -12.55 1.34
C ALA A 436 9.30 -12.26 2.74
N ASN A 437 8.71 -11.32 3.49
CA ASN A 437 9.09 -11.02 4.88
C ASN A 437 8.33 -11.90 5.91
N SER A 438 7.22 -12.55 5.52
CA SER A 438 6.41 -13.39 6.43
C SER A 438 7.14 -14.61 7.02
N PRO A 439 8.11 -15.28 6.34
CA PRO A 439 8.91 -16.35 6.95
C PRO A 439 9.61 -15.96 8.26
N PHE A 440 9.96 -14.68 8.45
CA PHE A 440 10.56 -14.17 9.69
C PHE A 440 9.61 -14.32 10.89
N LEU A 441 8.36 -13.94 10.70
CA LEU A 441 7.33 -14.04 11.75
C LEU A 441 7.00 -15.52 12.04
N ILE A 442 6.88 -16.34 11.00
CA ILE A 442 6.57 -17.77 11.14
C ILE A 442 7.72 -18.53 11.84
N LEU A 443 8.98 -18.22 11.49
CA LEU A 443 10.15 -18.80 12.15
C LEU A 443 10.18 -18.45 13.64
N GLY A 444 9.86 -17.21 14.01
CA GLY A 444 9.77 -16.79 15.42
C GLY A 444 8.79 -17.63 16.22
N VAL A 445 7.57 -17.85 15.70
CA VAL A 445 6.55 -18.70 16.34
C VAL A 445 7.03 -20.16 16.45
N GLY A 446 7.55 -20.73 15.37
CA GLY A 446 8.01 -22.13 15.38
C GLY A 446 9.21 -22.41 16.30
N VAL A 447 10.08 -21.41 16.52
CA VAL A 447 11.21 -21.50 17.45
C VAL A 447 10.75 -21.43 18.91
N ASP A 448 9.68 -20.70 19.23
CA ASP A 448 9.11 -20.65 20.59
C ASP A 448 8.54 -22.01 21.01
N ASP A 449 7.69 -22.62 20.17
CA ASP A 449 7.12 -23.96 20.43
C ASP A 449 8.22 -25.03 20.57
N MET A 450 9.29 -24.93 19.77
CA MET A 450 10.48 -25.78 19.90
C MET A 450 11.14 -25.64 21.27
N PHE A 451 11.34 -24.41 21.77
CA PHE A 451 11.91 -24.16 23.09
C PHE A 451 11.05 -24.72 24.22
N ILE A 452 9.72 -24.56 24.13
CA ILE A 452 8.77 -25.12 25.10
C ILE A 452 8.88 -26.65 25.15
N MET A 453 8.91 -27.32 24.00
CA MET A 453 9.09 -28.78 23.92
C MET A 453 10.45 -29.25 24.47
N ILE A 454 11.56 -28.58 24.10
CA ILE A 454 12.90 -28.93 24.61
C ILE A 454 12.99 -28.73 26.14
N SER A 455 12.37 -27.66 26.67
CA SER A 455 12.30 -27.37 28.11
C SER A 455 11.54 -28.46 28.87
N ALA A 456 10.39 -28.91 28.36
CA ALA A 456 9.66 -30.03 28.95
C ALA A 456 10.40 -31.36 28.84
N TRP A 457 11.05 -31.64 27.70
CA TRP A 457 11.89 -32.83 27.53
C TRP A 457 13.07 -32.85 28.51
N HIS A 458 13.64 -31.70 28.86
CA HIS A 458 14.66 -31.61 29.92
C HIS A 458 14.17 -31.91 31.34
N LYS A 459 12.85 -31.88 31.59
CA LYS A 459 12.24 -32.24 32.87
C LYS A 459 11.84 -33.73 32.94
N THR A 460 12.06 -34.51 31.88
CA THR A 460 11.86 -35.98 31.91
C THR A 460 13.02 -36.70 32.59
N SER A 461 12.73 -37.83 33.23
CA SER A 461 13.77 -38.72 33.75
C SER A 461 14.59 -39.31 32.58
N LEU A 462 15.85 -39.63 32.86
CA LEU A 462 16.74 -40.30 31.90
C LEU A 462 16.66 -41.82 31.96
N ALA A 463 15.97 -42.38 32.96
CA ALA A 463 15.79 -43.82 33.15
C ALA A 463 14.57 -44.38 32.39
N ASP A 464 13.65 -43.51 31.97
CA ASP A 464 12.40 -43.89 31.30
C ASP A 464 12.64 -44.11 29.79
N ASP A 465 11.89 -45.03 29.17
CA ASP A 465 12.01 -45.33 27.75
C ASP A 465 11.56 -44.16 26.86
N ILE A 466 12.11 -44.07 25.63
CA ILE A 466 11.83 -42.97 24.69
C ILE A 466 10.32 -42.74 24.43
N PRO A 467 9.47 -43.77 24.22
CA PRO A 467 8.02 -43.58 24.05
C PRO A 467 7.33 -43.02 25.30
N GLU A 468 7.75 -43.43 26.49
CA GLU A 468 7.20 -42.96 27.76
C GLU A 468 7.58 -41.51 28.03
N ARG A 469 8.85 -41.15 27.75
CA ARG A 469 9.31 -39.75 27.84
C ARG A 469 8.58 -38.84 26.87
N MET A 470 8.36 -39.28 25.63
CA MET A 470 7.64 -38.48 24.63
C MET A 470 6.16 -38.29 25.00
N SER A 471 5.52 -39.35 25.47
CA SER A 471 4.19 -39.33 26.10
C SER A 471 4.08 -38.30 27.24
N ASN A 472 5.05 -38.32 28.17
CA ASN A 472 5.11 -37.42 29.33
C ASN A 472 5.39 -35.95 28.96
N VAL A 473 6.11 -35.69 27.86
CA VAL A 473 6.26 -34.32 27.33
C VAL A 473 4.97 -33.84 26.68
N TYR A 474 4.39 -34.63 25.77
CA TYR A 474 3.20 -34.23 25.03
C TYR A 474 2.02 -33.94 25.95
N SER A 475 1.80 -34.77 26.99
CA SER A 475 0.73 -34.54 27.97
C SER A 475 0.84 -33.21 28.73
N LYS A 476 2.06 -32.66 28.87
CA LYS A 476 2.37 -31.43 29.62
C LYS A 476 2.41 -30.15 28.77
N VAL A 477 2.81 -30.21 27.49
CA VAL A 477 2.96 -28.99 26.66
C VAL A 477 2.06 -28.91 25.44
N ALA A 478 1.59 -30.03 24.89
CA ALA A 478 0.87 -30.00 23.62
C ALA A 478 -0.48 -29.25 23.72
N VAL A 479 -1.14 -29.28 24.88
CA VAL A 479 -2.36 -28.48 25.14
C VAL A 479 -2.05 -26.98 25.01
N SER A 480 -0.99 -26.49 25.65
CA SER A 480 -0.59 -25.08 25.58
C SER A 480 -0.22 -24.65 24.16
N ILE A 481 0.59 -25.46 23.47
CA ILE A 481 1.02 -25.22 22.07
C ILE A 481 -0.18 -25.22 21.12
N THR A 482 -1.20 -26.05 21.38
CA THR A 482 -2.43 -26.06 20.59
C THR A 482 -3.24 -24.78 20.80
N ILE A 483 -3.30 -24.26 22.03
CA ILE A 483 -4.00 -23.00 22.33
C ILE A 483 -3.30 -21.80 21.67
N THR A 484 -1.96 -21.71 21.73
CA THR A 484 -1.20 -20.66 21.04
C THR A 484 -1.37 -20.77 19.52
N THR A 485 -1.28 -21.98 18.96
CA THR A 485 -1.50 -22.23 17.53
C THR A 485 -2.91 -21.83 17.07
N ILE A 486 -3.96 -22.22 17.80
CA ILE A 486 -5.35 -21.82 17.47
C ILE A 486 -5.51 -20.29 17.56
N THR A 487 -4.91 -19.66 18.57
CA THR A 487 -4.95 -18.20 18.73
C THR A 487 -4.27 -17.49 17.56
N ASN A 488 -3.11 -17.99 17.11
CA ASN A 488 -2.42 -17.51 15.91
C ASN A 488 -3.28 -17.70 14.64
N ILE A 489 -3.90 -18.87 14.45
CA ILE A 489 -4.82 -19.12 13.32
C ILE A 489 -5.99 -18.13 13.33
N LEU A 490 -6.61 -17.89 14.48
CA LEU A 490 -7.71 -16.92 14.62
C LEU A 490 -7.25 -15.48 14.33
N ALA A 491 -6.07 -15.08 14.81
CA ALA A 491 -5.49 -13.76 14.53
C ALA A 491 -5.18 -13.57 13.04
N PHE A 492 -4.58 -14.56 12.37
CA PHE A 492 -4.35 -14.48 10.92
C PHE A 492 -5.67 -14.53 10.14
N TYR A 493 -6.66 -15.31 10.60
CA TYR A 493 -7.98 -15.38 9.96
C TYR A 493 -8.74 -14.05 10.02
N THR A 494 -8.71 -13.31 11.14
CA THR A 494 -9.29 -11.95 11.19
C THR A 494 -8.57 -10.98 10.25
N GLY A 495 -7.25 -11.16 10.04
CA GLY A 495 -6.51 -10.48 8.97
C GLY A 495 -7.05 -10.78 7.56
N VAL A 496 -7.29 -12.06 7.25
CA VAL A 496 -7.83 -12.51 5.94
C VAL A 496 -9.26 -12.03 5.69
N MET A 497 -10.05 -11.78 6.73
CA MET A 497 -11.39 -11.17 6.60
C MET A 497 -11.37 -9.70 6.16
N SER A 498 -10.21 -9.05 6.11
CA SER A 498 -10.07 -7.69 5.60
C SER A 498 -10.39 -7.57 4.10
N SER A 499 -10.92 -6.42 3.69
CA SER A 499 -11.29 -6.17 2.28
C SER A 499 -10.11 -5.85 1.35
N PHE A 500 -8.89 -5.67 1.89
CA PHE A 500 -7.69 -5.34 1.13
C PHE A 500 -7.02 -6.58 0.53
N ARG A 501 -6.62 -6.50 -0.75
CA ARG A 501 -5.98 -7.62 -1.45
C ARG A 501 -4.64 -8.05 -0.82
N GLN A 502 -3.92 -7.14 -0.19
CA GLN A 502 -2.71 -7.43 0.59
C GLN A 502 -2.93 -8.36 1.79
N GLN A 503 -4.15 -8.44 2.29
CA GLN A 503 -4.51 -9.19 3.49
C GLN A 503 -5.38 -10.41 3.12
N MET A 504 -6.16 -10.32 2.04
CA MET A 504 -7.04 -11.38 1.55
C MET A 504 -6.36 -12.30 0.52
N PHE A 505 -5.71 -13.37 0.99
CA PHE A 505 -5.03 -14.39 0.16
C PHE A 505 -5.94 -15.53 -0.35
N LEU A 506 -7.25 -15.29 -0.51
CA LEU A 506 -8.18 -16.30 -1.03
C LEU A 506 -8.29 -16.22 -2.56
N PRO A 507 -8.18 -17.36 -3.29
CA PRO A 507 -8.32 -17.39 -4.74
C PRO A 507 -9.75 -17.04 -5.14
N GLN A 508 -9.94 -15.84 -5.70
CA GLN A 508 -11.22 -15.43 -6.27
C GLN A 508 -11.44 -16.17 -7.59
N ARG A 509 -12.18 -17.28 -7.51
CA ARG A 509 -12.64 -18.10 -8.64
C ARG A 509 -13.27 -17.19 -9.69
N LYS A 510 -12.62 -17.02 -10.85
CA LYS A 510 -13.15 -16.25 -11.99
C LYS A 510 -14.51 -16.83 -12.38
N ARG A 511 -15.61 -16.21 -11.93
CA ARG A 511 -16.93 -16.39 -12.56
C ARG A 511 -16.82 -15.73 -13.93
N LYS A 512 -16.82 -16.58 -14.96
CA LYS A 512 -17.04 -16.17 -16.35
C LYS A 512 -18.45 -15.61 -16.50
#